data_AF-A0AA85BV08-F1
#
_entry.id   AF-A0AA85BV08-F1
#
_cell.length_a   1.000
_cell.length_b   1.000
_cell.length_c   1.000
_cell.angle_alpha   90.00
_cell.angle_beta   90.00
_cell.angle_gamma   90.00
#
_symmetry.space_group_name_H-M   'P 1'
#
loop_
_entity.id
_entity.type
_entity.pdbx_description
1 polymer ?
#
loop_
_entity_poly.entity_id
_entity_poly.type
_entity_poly.pdbx_seq_one_letter_code
_entity_poly.pdbx_strand_id
1 'polypeptide(L)'
;MIGDTVQLKETCLDIFVKTGNMPASSTDANVYVQLFGEYGDSGEILLKQTVSNQKPFQNNSIDHFKIPSILKLGNLARCRIWHDNKGSSPNWYCEWLEVKEVLIPGEKNLSCNWKFTFNKWLSISDDNKQLLRDAPCSEVYLNDSKGHRTIDQESIETLITTADSMNISDLKDNPEGKLVYEVVIETGNLKDSGTTCDAWIIVEGKHGRSPKLELVNQVGNPILQVNQTNTFQLPSFPLGDLETIRLGIQERNIDKQINPNDVQLQKWFCEKVSITDPVSKRTYMFTIHQWLSVTPTSNLKKDVLVNYSKIIEDPYKKAFNELKNKQTIMYKVSIYTGTKGCANTDANIFITMFSTTPGLNSGRIALKRENKNLFDRKQLDEFYVESIDLEFIQRIIIEHDNTGVSPDWYLDKVLITNQLNNQIHLFQCYQWISKNKGDCRLWKELLVSN
;
A
#
# COMPACT_ATOMS: atom_id res chain seq x y z
N MET A 1 19.23 23.87 -1.44
CA MET A 1 17.77 23.83 -1.31
C MET A 1 17.39 22.41 -0.94
N ILE A 2 16.56 22.27 0.10
CA ILE A 2 16.09 20.99 0.63
C ILE A 2 15.35 20.29 -0.51
N GLY A 3 15.71 19.03 -0.80
CA GLY A 3 15.10 18.26 -1.87
C GLY A 3 13.59 18.17 -1.64
N ASP A 4 12.82 18.44 -2.70
CA ASP A 4 11.38 18.24 -2.70
C ASP A 4 11.10 16.74 -2.55
N THR A 5 11.01 16.29 -1.30
CA THR A 5 10.29 15.07 -0.96
C THR A 5 8.90 15.23 -1.57
N VAL A 6 8.53 14.34 -2.51
CA VAL A 6 7.17 14.31 -3.07
C VAL A 6 6.20 14.11 -1.90
N GLN A 7 5.64 15.20 -1.43
CA GLN A 7 4.66 15.19 -0.36
C GLN A 7 3.37 14.64 -0.95
N LEU A 8 2.83 13.56 -0.36
CA LEU A 8 1.52 13.06 -0.76
C LEU A 8 0.52 14.20 -0.60
N LYS A 9 -0.18 14.52 -1.68
CA LYS A 9 -1.20 15.57 -1.67
C LYS A 9 -2.36 15.14 -0.78
N GLU A 10 -2.91 16.07 -0.03
CA GLU A 10 -4.18 15.86 0.66
C GLU A 10 -5.33 15.83 -0.36
N THR A 11 -6.32 14.99 -0.09
CA THR A 11 -7.56 14.87 -0.84
C THR A 11 -8.75 14.88 0.13
N CYS A 12 -9.95 14.97 -0.42
CA CYS A 12 -11.20 14.87 0.33
C CYS A 12 -11.94 13.62 -0.13
N LEU A 13 -12.52 12.89 0.83
CA LEU A 13 -13.33 11.70 0.55
C LEU A 13 -14.74 11.90 1.09
N ASP A 14 -15.73 11.43 0.35
CA ASP A 14 -17.08 11.20 0.83
C ASP A 14 -17.24 9.71 1.16
N ILE A 15 -17.64 9.39 2.38
CA ILE A 15 -17.91 8.02 2.83
C ILE A 15 -19.41 7.86 3.04
N PHE A 16 -20.00 6.85 2.40
CA PHE A 16 -21.38 6.45 2.57
C PHE A 16 -21.43 5.09 3.25
N VAL A 17 -22.19 4.98 4.34
CA VAL A 17 -22.34 3.72 5.08
C VAL A 17 -23.80 3.31 5.06
N LYS A 18 -24.06 2.08 4.62
CA LYS A 18 -25.39 1.48 4.67
C LYS A 18 -25.52 0.57 5.88
N THR A 19 -26.44 0.94 6.76
CA THR A 19 -26.93 0.05 7.82
C THR A 19 -28.04 -0.82 7.25
N GLY A 20 -28.00 -2.13 7.52
CA GLY A 20 -28.98 -3.06 6.96
C GLY A 20 -30.39 -2.88 7.54
N ASN A 21 -31.37 -3.52 6.92
CA ASN A 21 -32.78 -3.45 7.29
C ASN A 21 -33.23 -4.56 8.28
N MET A 22 -32.29 -5.19 8.98
CA MET A 22 -32.61 -6.26 9.94
C MET A 22 -33.09 -5.69 11.28
N PRO A 23 -33.97 -6.39 12.03
CA PRO A 23 -34.35 -5.96 13.38
C PRO A 23 -33.11 -5.70 14.25
N ALA A 24 -33.10 -4.56 14.97
CA ALA A 24 -31.99 -4.12 15.81
C ALA A 24 -30.64 -3.94 15.10
N SER A 25 -30.64 -3.66 13.78
CA SER A 25 -29.42 -3.42 13.01
C SER A 25 -28.75 -2.07 13.28
N SER A 26 -29.40 -1.15 13.98
CA SER A 26 -28.90 0.20 14.29
C SER A 26 -27.92 0.18 15.46
N THR A 27 -26.96 1.11 15.47
CA THR A 27 -26.03 1.27 16.60
C THR A 27 -26.00 2.68 17.17
N ASP A 28 -25.69 2.79 18.46
CA ASP A 28 -25.31 4.02 19.14
C ASP A 28 -23.83 4.07 19.55
N ALA A 29 -23.05 3.06 19.15
CA ALA A 29 -21.61 3.01 19.38
C ALA A 29 -20.85 3.99 18.48
N ASN A 30 -19.61 4.32 18.86
CA ASN A 30 -18.73 5.08 17.98
C ASN A 30 -18.20 4.14 16.89
N VAL A 31 -18.47 4.47 15.63
CA VAL A 31 -18.04 3.68 14.45
C VAL A 31 -16.80 4.31 13.84
N TYR A 32 -15.82 3.47 13.54
CA TYR A 32 -14.54 3.84 13.00
C TYR A 32 -14.27 3.08 11.70
N VAL A 33 -13.55 3.73 10.79
CA VAL A 33 -13.13 3.18 9.51
C VAL A 33 -11.63 3.36 9.32
N GLN A 34 -10.99 2.39 8.68
CA GLN A 34 -9.64 2.53 8.16
C GLN A 34 -9.62 2.02 6.73
N LEU A 35 -9.17 2.88 5.82
CA LEU A 35 -9.05 2.60 4.39
C LEU A 35 -7.60 2.22 4.09
N PHE A 36 -7.39 1.17 3.32
CA PHE A 36 -6.07 0.74 2.87
C PHE A 36 -6.00 0.89 1.35
N GLY A 37 -5.03 1.67 0.89
CA GLY A 37 -4.78 1.92 -0.52
C GLY A 37 -3.32 1.70 -0.93
N GLU A 38 -3.05 1.99 -2.20
CA GLU A 38 -1.72 1.85 -2.83
C GLU A 38 -0.60 2.58 -2.09
N TYR A 39 -0.87 3.76 -1.53
CA TYR A 39 0.14 4.62 -0.92
C TYR A 39 0.18 4.56 0.61
N GLY A 40 -0.59 3.65 1.21
CA GLY A 40 -0.68 3.47 2.67
C GLY A 40 -2.12 3.32 3.14
N ASP A 41 -2.33 3.57 4.43
CA ASP A 41 -3.65 3.53 5.04
C ASP A 41 -4.05 4.89 5.63
N SER A 42 -5.34 5.08 5.84
CA SER A 42 -5.90 6.33 6.35
C SER A 42 -5.60 6.62 7.81
N GLY A 43 -5.03 5.67 8.56
CA GLY A 43 -5.21 5.60 10.00
C GLY A 43 -6.68 5.44 10.38
N GLU A 44 -6.98 5.66 11.66
CA GLU A 44 -8.34 5.51 12.20
C GLU A 44 -9.18 6.77 11.91
N ILE A 45 -10.30 6.60 11.21
CA ILE A 45 -11.28 7.66 10.92
C ILE A 45 -12.52 7.42 11.77
N LEU A 46 -12.84 8.33 12.69
CA LEU A 46 -14.10 8.29 13.44
C LEU A 46 -15.25 8.90 12.62
N LEU A 47 -16.28 8.11 12.31
CA LEU A 47 -17.47 8.54 11.58
C LEU A 47 -18.50 9.16 12.53
N LYS A 48 -18.24 10.41 12.93
CA LYS A 48 -19.00 11.07 14.01
C LYS A 48 -20.29 11.77 13.56
N GLN A 49 -20.19 12.61 12.52
CA GLN A 49 -21.27 13.52 12.14
C GLN A 49 -21.58 13.37 10.66
N THR A 50 -22.85 13.15 10.36
CA THR A 50 -23.36 13.06 9.00
C THR A 50 -23.50 14.45 8.38
N VAL A 51 -23.41 14.53 7.06
CA VAL A 51 -23.66 15.77 6.30
C VAL A 51 -25.09 16.29 6.51
N SER A 52 -26.06 15.39 6.71
CA SER A 52 -27.46 15.75 7.01
C SER A 52 -27.71 16.17 8.45
N ASN A 53 -26.71 16.08 9.35
CA ASN A 53 -26.83 16.27 10.79
C ASN A 53 -27.85 15.33 11.49
N GLN A 54 -28.25 14.25 10.81
CA GLN A 54 -29.08 13.22 11.42
C GLN A 54 -28.21 12.26 12.24
N LYS A 55 -28.83 11.62 13.25
CA LYS A 55 -28.17 10.57 14.02
C LYS A 55 -27.72 9.46 13.05
N PRO A 56 -26.43 9.09 13.01
CA PRO A 56 -25.94 8.10 12.07
C PRO A 56 -26.37 6.68 12.46
N PHE A 57 -26.19 5.75 11.53
CA PHE A 57 -26.29 4.30 11.70
C PHE A 57 -27.65 3.83 12.21
N GLN A 58 -28.72 4.45 11.71
CA GLN A 58 -30.09 4.01 11.98
C GLN A 58 -30.47 2.82 11.10
N ASN A 59 -31.45 2.04 11.51
CA ASN A 59 -31.90 0.89 10.73
C ASN A 59 -32.25 1.33 9.30
N ASN A 60 -31.74 0.60 8.31
CA ASN A 60 -31.94 0.86 6.89
C ASN A 60 -31.44 2.24 6.40
N SER A 61 -30.68 3.02 7.19
CA SER A 61 -30.15 4.32 6.77
C SER A 61 -28.96 4.20 5.82
N ILE A 62 -28.78 5.22 4.98
CA ILE A 62 -27.51 5.50 4.30
C ILE A 62 -26.98 6.81 4.87
N ASP A 63 -25.85 6.74 5.55
CA ASP A 63 -25.25 7.88 6.23
C ASP A 63 -24.05 8.39 5.42
N HIS A 64 -24.03 9.70 5.16
CA HIS A 64 -22.98 10.37 4.39
C HIS A 64 -22.05 11.15 5.32
N PHE A 65 -20.76 10.86 5.27
CA PHE A 65 -19.69 11.51 6.02
C PHE A 65 -18.70 12.17 5.07
N LYS A 66 -18.28 13.40 5.39
CA LYS A 66 -17.19 14.10 4.71
C LYS A 66 -15.91 13.91 5.50
N ILE A 67 -14.87 13.40 4.85
CA ILE A 67 -13.53 13.28 5.40
C ILE A 67 -12.65 14.34 4.76
N PRO A 68 -12.55 15.54 5.36
CA PRO A 68 -11.68 16.58 4.86
C PRO A 68 -10.22 16.21 5.15
N SER A 69 -9.33 16.47 4.20
CA SER A 69 -7.88 16.46 4.41
C SER A 69 -7.35 15.08 4.86
N ILE A 70 -7.27 14.15 3.91
CA ILE A 70 -6.56 12.87 4.07
C ILE A 70 -5.47 12.77 3.01
N LEU A 71 -4.31 12.20 3.34
CA LEU A 71 -3.29 11.91 2.34
C LEU A 71 -3.85 11.01 1.24
N LYS A 72 -3.56 11.33 -0.02
CA LYS A 72 -4.02 10.51 -1.15
C LYS A 72 -3.52 9.07 -0.99
N LEU A 73 -4.46 8.13 -0.88
CA LEU A 73 -4.19 6.72 -0.67
C LEU A 73 -4.00 5.94 -1.99
N GLY A 74 -4.24 6.57 -3.14
CA GLY A 74 -4.32 5.88 -4.44
C GLY A 74 -5.61 5.07 -4.55
N ASN A 75 -5.61 4.00 -5.32
CA ASN A 75 -6.74 3.07 -5.32
C ASN A 75 -6.89 2.39 -3.96
N LEU A 76 -8.13 2.12 -3.55
CA LEU A 76 -8.43 1.43 -2.29
C LEU A 76 -8.63 -0.07 -2.51
N ALA A 77 -7.96 -0.90 -1.71
CA ALA A 77 -8.00 -2.36 -1.82
C ALA A 77 -8.75 -3.02 -0.67
N ARG A 78 -8.76 -2.41 0.51
CA ARG A 78 -9.41 -2.95 1.70
C ARG A 78 -10.02 -1.83 2.52
N CYS A 79 -11.18 -2.10 3.10
CA CYS A 79 -11.77 -1.29 4.14
C CYS A 79 -11.88 -2.13 5.41
N ARG A 80 -11.51 -1.53 6.52
CA ARG A 80 -11.78 -2.02 7.86
C ARG A 80 -12.82 -1.14 8.50
N ILE A 81 -13.81 -1.75 9.12
CA ILE A 81 -14.83 -1.04 9.88
C ILE A 81 -15.04 -1.71 11.23
N TRP A 82 -15.16 -0.92 12.29
CA TRP A 82 -15.39 -1.41 13.64
C TRP A 82 -16.14 -0.41 14.50
N HIS A 83 -16.56 -0.83 15.69
CA HIS A 83 -17.10 0.07 16.71
C HIS A 83 -16.52 -0.21 18.09
N ASP A 84 -16.68 0.74 19.02
CA ASP A 84 -16.13 0.66 20.37
C ASP A 84 -16.98 -0.13 21.38
N ASN A 85 -18.08 -0.73 20.93
CA ASN A 85 -19.05 -1.47 21.75
C ASN A 85 -19.63 -0.67 22.93
N LYS A 86 -19.57 0.67 22.88
CA LYS A 86 -20.22 1.53 23.87
C LYS A 86 -21.65 1.83 23.48
N GLY A 87 -22.40 2.38 24.45
CA GLY A 87 -23.80 2.72 24.26
C GLY A 87 -24.75 1.65 24.78
N SER A 88 -26.03 1.87 24.56
CA SER A 88 -27.11 1.00 25.01
C SER A 88 -27.48 -0.09 24.00
N SER A 89 -27.17 0.14 22.73
CA SER A 89 -27.44 -0.77 21.62
C SER A 89 -26.24 -0.80 20.68
N PRO A 90 -25.10 -1.39 21.11
CA PRO A 90 -23.86 -1.34 20.34
C PRO A 90 -23.88 -2.23 19.10
N ASN A 91 -24.70 -3.29 19.09
CA ASN A 91 -24.79 -4.24 17.98
C ASN A 91 -25.17 -3.51 16.69
N TRP A 92 -24.50 -3.88 15.59
CA TRP A 92 -24.69 -3.19 14.33
C TRP A 92 -24.67 -4.17 13.17
N TYR A 93 -25.54 -4.00 12.18
CA TYR A 93 -25.43 -4.73 10.91
C TYR A 93 -25.00 -3.76 9.81
N CYS A 94 -23.74 -3.89 9.38
CA CYS A 94 -23.21 -3.14 8.26
C CYS A 94 -23.42 -3.94 6.97
N GLU A 95 -24.13 -3.32 6.02
CA GLU A 95 -24.42 -3.95 4.73
C GLU A 95 -23.25 -3.67 3.77
N TRP A 96 -22.94 -2.40 3.55
CA TRP A 96 -21.81 -1.97 2.72
C TRP A 96 -21.32 -0.56 3.11
N LEU A 97 -20.10 -0.25 2.68
CA LEU A 97 -19.51 1.08 2.72
C LEU A 97 -19.05 1.47 1.30
N GLU A 98 -19.28 2.71 0.92
CA GLU A 98 -18.87 3.27 -0.36
C GLU A 98 -18.03 4.53 -0.12
N VAL A 99 -16.84 4.59 -0.74
CA VAL A 99 -15.93 5.73 -0.67
C VAL A 99 -15.90 6.40 -2.04
N LYS A 100 -16.08 7.73 -2.06
CA LYS A 100 -16.04 8.54 -3.27
C LYS A 100 -14.94 9.58 -3.16
N GLU A 101 -14.07 9.63 -4.16
CA GLU A 101 -13.08 10.70 -4.28
C GLU A 101 -13.79 12.01 -4.64
N VAL A 102 -13.58 13.05 -3.83
CA VAL A 102 -14.12 14.39 -4.13
C VAL A 102 -13.13 15.10 -5.04
N LEU A 103 -13.55 15.34 -6.28
CA LEU A 103 -12.73 16.04 -7.27
C LEU A 103 -12.50 17.50 -6.88
N ILE A 104 -11.28 17.99 -7.12
CA ILE A 104 -10.95 19.40 -6.96
C ILE A 104 -11.64 20.20 -8.08
N PRO A 105 -12.40 21.27 -7.76
CA PRO A 105 -13.06 22.09 -8.78
C PRO A 105 -12.06 22.64 -9.81
N GLY A 106 -12.31 22.37 -11.09
CA GLY A 106 -11.46 22.82 -12.21
C GLY A 106 -10.53 21.75 -12.79
N GLU A 107 -10.36 20.61 -12.12
CA GLU A 107 -9.65 19.46 -12.71
C GLU A 107 -10.60 18.62 -13.59
N LYS A 108 -10.13 18.22 -14.78
CA LYS A 108 -10.87 17.32 -15.69
C LYS A 108 -10.69 15.84 -15.32
N ASN A 109 -10.63 15.53 -14.03
CA ASN A 109 -10.40 14.18 -13.55
C ASN A 109 -11.74 13.45 -13.33
N LEU A 110 -11.75 12.13 -13.49
CA LEU A 110 -12.89 11.28 -13.12
C LEU A 110 -12.78 10.93 -11.63
N SER A 111 -13.90 10.95 -10.89
CA SER A 111 -13.87 10.56 -9.47
C SER A 111 -13.79 9.04 -9.39
N CYS A 112 -12.73 8.52 -8.78
CA CYS A 112 -12.65 7.10 -8.45
C CYS A 112 -13.51 6.82 -7.22
N ASN A 113 -14.29 5.74 -7.27
CA ASN A 113 -15.16 5.32 -6.18
C ASN A 113 -15.00 3.84 -5.94
N TRP A 114 -15.08 3.45 -4.66
CA TRP A 114 -14.81 2.10 -4.19
C TRP A 114 -15.94 1.65 -3.28
N LYS A 115 -16.42 0.43 -3.49
CA LYS A 115 -17.44 -0.19 -2.63
C LYS A 115 -16.86 -1.39 -1.91
N PHE A 116 -17.24 -1.52 -0.65
CA PHE A 116 -16.85 -2.58 0.27
C PHE A 116 -18.12 -3.20 0.82
N THR A 117 -18.33 -4.48 0.53
CA THR A 117 -19.53 -5.19 0.95
C THR A 117 -19.20 -6.05 2.16
N PHE A 118 -19.94 -5.86 3.25
CA PHE A 118 -19.75 -6.60 4.50
C PHE A 118 -20.87 -7.63 4.69
N ASN A 119 -22.12 -7.17 4.73
CA ASN A 119 -23.30 -8.01 5.05
C ASN A 119 -23.10 -8.84 6.33
N LYS A 120 -22.61 -8.19 7.38
CA LYS A 120 -22.25 -8.84 8.63
C LYS A 120 -22.69 -8.03 9.84
N TRP A 121 -22.98 -8.76 10.91
CA TRP A 121 -23.09 -8.18 12.24
C TRP A 121 -21.70 -7.82 12.76
N LEU A 122 -21.58 -6.61 13.29
CA LEU A 122 -20.55 -6.18 14.21
C LEU A 122 -21.19 -6.19 15.59
N SER A 123 -20.99 -7.27 16.31
CA SER A 123 -21.71 -7.58 17.54
C SER A 123 -20.88 -8.54 18.38
N ILE A 124 -21.02 -8.42 19.69
CA ILE A 124 -20.49 -9.35 20.70
C ILE A 124 -21.43 -10.54 20.97
N SER A 125 -22.72 -10.39 20.66
CA SER A 125 -23.76 -11.39 20.91
C SER A 125 -24.11 -12.22 19.68
N ASP A 126 -23.90 -11.67 18.49
CA ASP A 126 -24.37 -12.23 17.21
C ASP A 126 -23.21 -12.65 16.30
N ASP A 127 -23.54 -13.46 15.29
CA ASP A 127 -22.63 -13.99 14.27
C ASP A 127 -21.38 -14.65 14.89
N ASN A 128 -20.17 -14.10 14.67
CA ASN A 128 -18.89 -14.61 15.17
C ASN A 128 -18.31 -13.77 16.34
N LYS A 129 -19.15 -12.96 17.01
CA LYS A 129 -18.74 -12.10 18.14
C LYS A 129 -17.62 -11.11 17.81
N GLN A 130 -17.60 -10.62 16.58
CA GLN A 130 -16.61 -9.66 16.11
C GLN A 130 -17.21 -8.27 16.09
N LEU A 131 -16.45 -7.29 16.57
CA LEU A 131 -16.81 -5.88 16.51
C LEU A 131 -16.09 -5.16 15.36
N LEU A 132 -15.31 -5.90 14.58
CA LEU A 132 -14.47 -5.44 13.49
C LEU A 132 -14.69 -6.35 12.30
N ARG A 133 -14.80 -5.77 11.11
CA ARG A 133 -14.84 -6.48 9.83
C ARG A 133 -13.85 -5.86 8.87
N ASP A 134 -13.13 -6.72 8.17
CA ASP A 134 -12.38 -6.35 6.97
C ASP A 134 -13.23 -6.73 5.75
N ALA A 135 -13.13 -5.93 4.68
CA ALA A 135 -13.64 -6.30 3.37
C ALA A 135 -12.65 -5.87 2.29
N PRO A 136 -12.31 -6.75 1.33
CA PRO A 136 -11.65 -6.32 0.10
C PRO A 136 -12.58 -5.39 -0.68
N CYS A 137 -12.00 -4.55 -1.55
CA CYS A 137 -12.79 -3.74 -2.46
C CYS A 137 -13.57 -4.65 -3.41
N SER A 138 -14.89 -4.61 -3.35
CA SER A 138 -15.78 -5.48 -4.15
C SER A 138 -16.11 -4.88 -5.51
N GLU A 139 -16.16 -3.55 -5.60
CA GLU A 139 -16.45 -2.84 -6.85
C GLU A 139 -15.63 -1.54 -6.91
N VAL A 140 -15.02 -1.26 -8.06
CA VAL A 140 -14.42 0.05 -8.38
C VAL A 140 -15.23 0.64 -9.52
N TYR A 141 -15.57 1.92 -9.44
CA TYR A 141 -16.32 2.59 -10.50
C TYR A 141 -16.01 4.08 -10.56
N LEU A 142 -16.16 4.65 -11.75
CA LEU A 142 -15.92 6.07 -11.99
C LEU A 142 -17.26 6.82 -12.05
N ASN A 143 -17.31 8.02 -11.48
CA ASN A 143 -18.35 8.98 -11.81
C ASN A 143 -17.78 10.10 -12.68
N ASP A 144 -18.46 10.40 -13.78
CA ASP A 144 -18.19 11.59 -14.58
C ASP A 144 -18.59 12.86 -13.82
N SER A 145 -18.25 14.03 -14.38
CA SER A 145 -18.60 15.34 -13.81
C SER A 145 -20.12 15.61 -13.76
N LYS A 146 -20.95 14.71 -14.30
CA LYS A 146 -22.42 14.75 -14.30
C LYS A 146 -23.04 13.68 -13.39
N GLY A 147 -22.23 12.86 -12.72
CA GLY A 147 -22.67 11.81 -11.80
C GLY A 147 -23.09 10.49 -12.45
N HIS A 148 -22.81 10.26 -13.74
CA HIS A 148 -23.02 8.95 -14.35
C HIS A 148 -21.99 7.95 -13.86
N ARG A 149 -22.49 6.79 -13.40
CA ARG A 149 -21.68 5.68 -12.88
C ARG A 149 -21.32 4.70 -14.00
N THR A 150 -20.02 4.52 -14.25
CA THR A 150 -19.50 3.45 -15.13
C THR A 150 -18.85 2.38 -14.27
N ILE A 151 -19.40 1.16 -14.32
CA ILE A 151 -18.91 -0.06 -13.63
C ILE A 151 -18.18 -1.03 -14.57
N ASP A 152 -18.22 -0.77 -15.88
CA ASP A 152 -17.60 -1.64 -16.87
C ASP A 152 -16.09 -1.58 -16.72
N GLN A 153 -15.48 -2.69 -16.29
CA GLN A 153 -14.08 -2.71 -15.90
C GLN A 153 -13.15 -2.42 -17.09
N GLU A 154 -13.51 -2.88 -18.29
CA GLU A 154 -12.79 -2.57 -19.53
C GLU A 154 -12.93 -1.08 -19.89
N SER A 155 -14.11 -0.47 -19.73
CA SER A 155 -14.30 0.98 -19.88
C SER A 155 -13.67 1.81 -18.77
N ILE A 156 -13.60 1.34 -17.53
CA ILE A 156 -12.91 2.02 -16.41
C ILE A 156 -11.41 1.99 -16.64
N GLU A 157 -10.86 0.82 -16.98
CA GLU A 157 -9.46 0.67 -17.35
C GLU A 157 -9.16 1.51 -18.58
N THR A 158 -10.03 1.50 -19.60
CA THR A 158 -9.92 2.36 -20.78
C THR A 158 -10.06 3.83 -20.43
N LEU A 159 -10.96 4.26 -19.54
CA LEU A 159 -11.20 5.66 -19.15
C LEU A 159 -10.09 6.21 -18.25
N ILE A 160 -9.56 5.43 -17.31
CA ILE A 160 -8.35 5.77 -16.53
C ILE A 160 -7.18 5.91 -17.49
N THR A 161 -7.02 4.95 -18.41
CA THR A 161 -5.98 5.02 -19.44
C THR A 161 -6.22 6.23 -20.37
N THR A 162 -7.47 6.54 -20.74
CA THR A 162 -7.83 7.63 -21.67
C THR A 162 -7.78 9.02 -21.01
N ALA A 163 -8.00 9.12 -19.70
CA ALA A 163 -7.85 10.34 -18.92
C ALA A 163 -6.37 10.70 -18.72
N ASP A 164 -5.51 9.69 -18.58
CA ASP A 164 -4.05 9.85 -18.59
C ASP A 164 -3.47 10.00 -20.00
N SER A 165 -4.20 9.57 -21.04
CA SER A 165 -3.74 9.62 -22.43
C SER A 165 -4.91 9.82 -23.39
N MET A 166 -4.94 10.98 -24.07
CA MET A 166 -5.85 11.17 -25.21
C MET A 166 -5.82 9.94 -26.16
N ASN A 167 -7.01 9.33 -26.29
CA ASN A 167 -7.51 8.40 -27.32
C ASN A 167 -6.97 6.95 -27.41
N ILE A 168 -7.86 6.00 -27.09
CA ILE A 168 -7.75 4.56 -27.31
C ILE A 168 -8.97 4.05 -28.08
N SER A 169 -8.80 3.69 -29.36
CA SER A 169 -9.78 2.87 -30.09
C SER A 169 -9.20 1.87 -31.11
N ASP A 170 -7.87 1.75 -31.25
CA ASP A 170 -7.27 0.93 -32.33
C ASP A 170 -6.15 0.00 -31.82
N LEU A 171 -6.44 -0.95 -30.92
CA LEU A 171 -5.42 -1.79 -30.26
C LEU A 171 -5.40 -3.28 -30.66
N LYS A 172 -6.01 -3.66 -31.78
CA LYS A 172 -5.75 -5.00 -32.37
C LYS A 172 -4.75 -5.00 -33.53
N ASP A 173 -4.49 -3.84 -34.14
CA ASP A 173 -3.49 -3.66 -35.21
C ASP A 173 -2.70 -2.35 -34.97
N ASN A 174 -1.66 -2.35 -34.13
CA ASN A 174 -0.88 -1.12 -33.91
C ASN A 174 0.64 -1.33 -33.73
N PRO A 175 1.45 -1.11 -34.77
CA PRO A 175 2.90 -1.35 -34.77
C PRO A 175 3.77 -0.20 -34.19
N GLU A 176 3.20 0.90 -33.69
CA GLU A 176 3.95 2.15 -33.42
C GLU A 176 4.20 2.54 -31.93
N GLY A 177 3.88 1.71 -30.93
CA GLY A 177 4.22 2.01 -29.53
C GLY A 177 3.39 3.12 -28.87
N LYS A 178 2.08 2.87 -28.70
CA LYS A 178 1.10 3.81 -28.13
C LYS A 178 1.03 3.86 -26.59
N LEU A 179 1.70 2.98 -25.85
CA LEU A 179 1.71 3.04 -24.38
C LEU A 179 2.86 3.91 -23.90
N VAL A 180 2.61 4.82 -22.97
CA VAL A 180 3.65 5.69 -22.43
C VAL A 180 3.98 5.24 -21.01
N TYR A 181 5.12 4.56 -20.85
CA TYR A 181 5.65 4.18 -19.55
C TYR A 181 6.28 5.40 -18.87
N GLU A 182 6.00 5.61 -17.60
CA GLU A 182 6.68 6.65 -16.83
C GLU A 182 7.98 6.07 -16.27
N VAL A 183 9.11 6.69 -16.61
CA VAL A 183 10.45 6.29 -16.17
C VAL A 183 11.00 7.36 -15.23
N VAL A 184 11.20 7.01 -13.96
CA VAL A 184 11.79 7.89 -12.95
C VAL A 184 13.22 7.42 -12.67
N ILE A 185 14.19 8.31 -12.81
CA ILE A 185 15.61 8.04 -12.60
C ILE A 185 16.12 8.87 -11.43
N GLU A 186 16.75 8.20 -10.46
CA GLU A 186 17.38 8.83 -9.30
C GLU A 186 18.91 8.76 -9.44
N THR A 187 19.55 9.94 -9.41
CA THR A 187 21.01 10.07 -9.43
C THR A 187 21.54 10.12 -7.99
N GLY A 188 22.64 9.44 -7.72
CA GLY A 188 23.20 9.34 -6.35
C GLY A 188 23.55 10.71 -5.75
N ASN A 189 23.73 10.75 -4.43
CA ASN A 189 24.03 11.98 -3.68
C ASN A 189 25.53 12.21 -3.43
N LEU A 190 26.39 11.30 -3.88
CA LEU A 190 27.84 11.41 -3.75
C LEU A 190 28.38 12.57 -4.61
N LYS A 191 29.52 13.12 -4.21
CA LYS A 191 30.22 14.12 -5.02
C LYS A 191 30.49 13.54 -6.42
N ASP A 192 30.23 14.35 -7.45
CA ASP A 192 30.44 14.02 -8.86
C ASP A 192 29.56 12.88 -9.40
N SER A 193 28.45 12.54 -8.73
CA SER A 193 27.50 11.50 -9.17
C SER A 193 26.69 11.86 -10.43
N GLY A 194 26.55 13.14 -10.75
CA GLY A 194 25.81 13.61 -11.92
C GLY A 194 26.63 13.57 -13.22
N THR A 195 25.96 13.78 -14.34
CA THR A 195 26.61 13.90 -15.66
C THR A 195 26.07 15.07 -16.47
N THR A 196 26.87 15.53 -17.43
CA THR A 196 26.43 16.44 -18.48
C THR A 196 26.31 15.75 -19.83
N CYS A 197 26.71 14.48 -19.93
CA CYS A 197 26.53 13.68 -21.13
C CYS A 197 25.05 13.32 -21.31
N ASP A 198 24.68 13.01 -22.54
CA ASP A 198 23.39 12.38 -22.81
C ASP A 198 23.47 10.92 -22.33
N ALA A 199 22.34 10.39 -21.89
CA ALA A 199 22.21 9.01 -21.45
C ALA A 199 21.03 8.36 -22.16
N TRP A 200 20.81 7.07 -21.95
CA TRP A 200 19.67 6.38 -22.53
C TRP A 200 19.22 5.19 -21.71
N ILE A 201 17.97 4.79 -21.94
CA ILE A 201 17.37 3.60 -21.34
C ILE A 201 16.62 2.76 -22.39
N ILE A 202 16.69 1.45 -22.25
CA ILE A 202 15.85 0.47 -22.92
C ILE A 202 15.25 -0.46 -21.88
N VAL A 203 13.97 -0.78 -22.01
CA VAL A 203 13.21 -1.60 -21.07
C VAL A 203 12.83 -2.91 -21.76
N GLU A 204 13.01 -4.04 -21.07
CA GLU A 204 12.72 -5.38 -21.59
C GLU A 204 11.73 -6.07 -20.65
N GLY A 205 10.67 -6.63 -21.22
CA GLY A 205 9.69 -7.47 -20.53
C GLY A 205 9.35 -8.71 -21.34
N LYS A 206 8.43 -9.52 -20.81
CA LYS A 206 8.03 -10.83 -21.39
C LYS A 206 7.59 -10.77 -22.86
N HIS A 207 7.04 -9.65 -23.30
CA HIS A 207 6.52 -9.48 -24.67
C HIS A 207 7.48 -8.73 -25.60
N GLY A 208 8.69 -8.40 -25.12
CA GLY A 208 9.74 -7.82 -25.95
C GLY A 208 10.42 -6.61 -25.32
N ARG A 209 10.94 -5.74 -26.19
CA ARG A 209 11.91 -4.70 -25.82
C ARG A 209 11.47 -3.33 -26.33
N SER A 210 11.48 -2.33 -25.46
CA SER A 210 11.14 -0.96 -25.81
C SER A 210 12.08 -0.36 -26.85
N PRO A 211 11.64 0.69 -27.59
CA PRO A 211 12.56 1.61 -28.22
C PRO A 211 13.55 2.21 -27.21
N LYS A 212 14.70 2.67 -27.71
CA LYS A 212 15.69 3.42 -26.93
C LYS A 212 15.13 4.81 -26.60
N LEU A 213 15.00 5.13 -25.32
CA LEU A 213 14.68 6.47 -24.85
C LEU A 213 15.98 7.22 -24.58
N GLU A 214 16.20 8.30 -25.32
CA GLU A 214 17.34 9.21 -25.13
C GLU A 214 17.03 10.22 -24.02
N LEU A 215 17.95 10.34 -23.07
CA LEU A 215 17.93 11.25 -21.92
C LEU A 215 18.87 12.41 -22.24
N VAL A 216 18.35 13.41 -22.94
CA VAL A 216 19.15 14.50 -23.51
C VAL A 216 19.38 15.61 -22.49
N ASN A 217 20.64 15.95 -22.26
CA ASN A 217 21.07 17.01 -21.37
C ASN A 217 21.06 18.37 -22.10
N GLN A 218 20.09 19.24 -21.80
CA GLN A 218 19.90 20.52 -22.47
C GLN A 218 20.47 21.70 -21.68
N VAL A 219 21.01 22.69 -22.41
CA VAL A 219 21.51 23.94 -21.82
C VAL A 219 20.34 24.72 -21.22
N GLY A 220 20.35 24.93 -19.91
CA GLY A 220 19.29 25.64 -19.15
C GLY A 220 18.34 24.72 -18.39
N ASN A 221 18.26 23.44 -18.75
CA ASN A 221 17.51 22.42 -18.00
C ASN A 221 18.35 21.14 -17.87
N PRO A 222 19.40 21.15 -17.04
CA PRO A 222 20.25 19.99 -16.87
C PRO A 222 19.50 18.88 -16.12
N ILE A 223 19.64 17.65 -16.61
CA ILE A 223 19.10 16.43 -16.03
C ILE A 223 20.24 15.55 -15.53
N LEU A 224 19.93 14.53 -14.73
CA LEU A 224 20.90 13.58 -14.18
C LEU A 224 22.03 14.27 -13.39
N GLN A 225 21.69 15.35 -12.67
CA GLN A 225 22.59 16.06 -11.78
C GLN A 225 22.67 15.36 -10.42
N VAL A 226 23.69 15.70 -9.62
CA VAL A 226 23.90 15.14 -8.27
C VAL A 226 22.62 15.26 -7.44
N ASN A 227 22.16 14.14 -6.85
CA ASN A 227 20.96 14.07 -6.02
C ASN A 227 19.68 14.57 -6.73
N GLN A 228 19.58 14.39 -8.05
CA GLN A 228 18.41 14.76 -8.84
C GLN A 228 17.55 13.54 -9.14
N THR A 229 16.24 13.75 -9.09
CA THR A 229 15.22 12.82 -9.60
C THR A 229 14.61 13.40 -10.85
N ASN A 230 14.67 12.65 -11.96
CA ASN A 230 14.10 13.07 -13.24
C ASN A 230 13.06 12.07 -13.73
N THR A 231 11.94 12.58 -14.22
CA THR A 231 10.84 11.78 -14.78
C THR A 231 10.81 11.93 -16.30
N PHE A 232 10.69 10.81 -17.01
CA PHE A 232 10.65 10.72 -18.45
C PHE A 232 9.47 9.88 -18.91
N GLN A 233 9.05 10.10 -20.15
CA GLN A 233 7.98 9.37 -20.79
C GLN A 233 8.60 8.45 -21.84
N LEU A 234 8.34 7.14 -21.75
CA LEU A 234 8.83 6.11 -22.67
C LEU A 234 7.64 5.54 -23.48
N PRO A 235 7.39 6.05 -24.69
CA PRO A 235 6.47 5.42 -25.62
C PRO A 235 6.98 4.03 -26.04
N SER A 236 6.13 3.01 -25.89
CA SER A 236 6.43 1.63 -26.25
C SER A 236 5.17 0.82 -26.54
N PHE A 237 5.35 -0.37 -27.11
CA PHE A 237 4.30 -1.38 -27.17
C PHE A 237 4.17 -2.08 -25.81
N PRO A 238 3.09 -2.85 -25.55
CA PRO A 238 2.96 -3.57 -24.29
C PRO A 238 4.13 -4.54 -24.08
N LEU A 239 4.97 -4.26 -23.08
CA LEU A 239 6.16 -5.06 -22.78
C LEU A 239 5.86 -6.30 -21.93
N GLY A 240 4.64 -6.40 -21.38
CA GLY A 240 4.28 -7.43 -20.39
C GLY A 240 4.94 -7.16 -19.03
N ASP A 241 5.08 -8.20 -18.19
CA ASP A 241 5.86 -8.07 -16.96
C ASP A 241 7.30 -7.66 -17.32
N LEU A 242 7.79 -6.56 -16.75
CA LEU A 242 9.15 -6.09 -16.99
C LEU A 242 10.14 -7.05 -16.33
N GLU A 243 11.27 -7.29 -16.98
CA GLU A 243 12.27 -8.28 -16.55
C GLU A 243 13.67 -7.68 -16.42
N THR A 244 14.06 -6.80 -17.34
CA THR A 244 15.37 -6.14 -17.28
C THR A 244 15.30 -4.71 -17.83
N ILE A 245 16.27 -3.89 -17.44
CA ILE A 245 16.56 -2.63 -18.11
C ILE A 245 17.98 -2.61 -18.61
N ARG A 246 18.21 -1.86 -19.67
CA ARG A 246 19.53 -1.48 -20.14
C ARG A 246 19.69 0.01 -20.05
N LEU A 247 20.76 0.44 -19.41
CA LEU A 247 21.12 1.84 -19.27
C LEU A 247 22.44 2.10 -19.95
N GLY A 248 22.61 3.30 -20.48
CA GLY A 248 23.91 3.73 -20.96
C GLY A 248 24.10 5.23 -20.98
N ILE A 249 25.34 5.61 -21.28
CA ILE A 249 25.82 6.98 -21.41
C ILE A 249 26.39 7.14 -22.82
N GLN A 250 26.07 8.26 -23.46
CA GLN A 250 26.54 8.60 -24.79
C GLN A 250 27.72 9.54 -24.71
N GLU A 251 28.76 9.24 -25.49
CA GLU A 251 29.93 10.10 -25.62
C GLU A 251 29.55 11.41 -26.31
N ARG A 252 29.92 12.56 -25.72
CA ARG A 252 29.77 13.87 -26.38
C ARG A 252 30.78 13.97 -27.52
N ASN A 253 30.32 14.33 -28.72
CA ASN A 253 31.20 14.64 -29.86
C ASN A 253 32.19 15.74 -29.46
N ILE A 254 33.49 15.43 -29.56
CA ILE A 254 34.62 16.26 -29.13
C ILE A 254 34.86 17.49 -30.04
N ASP A 255 34.04 17.70 -31.07
CA ASP A 255 34.24 18.76 -32.09
C ASP A 255 33.91 20.20 -31.63
N LYS A 256 33.63 20.42 -30.35
CA LYS A 256 33.52 21.77 -29.76
C LYS A 256 34.59 21.93 -28.68
N GLN A 257 35.56 22.79 -28.96
CA GLN A 257 36.69 23.22 -28.10
C GLN A 257 36.47 22.93 -26.60
N ILE A 258 37.14 21.90 -26.09
CA ILE A 258 37.02 21.46 -24.70
C ILE A 258 38.04 22.20 -23.82
N ASN A 259 37.57 22.70 -22.68
CA ASN A 259 38.41 23.18 -21.59
C ASN A 259 38.98 21.95 -20.84
N PRO A 260 40.29 21.83 -20.57
CA PRO A 260 40.89 20.62 -19.96
C PRO A 260 40.29 20.17 -18.61
N ASN A 261 39.53 21.05 -17.94
CA ASN A 261 38.82 20.73 -16.70
C ASN A 261 37.48 19.99 -16.91
N ASP A 262 36.93 19.95 -18.13
CA ASP A 262 35.65 19.28 -18.47
C ASP A 262 35.78 17.77 -18.74
N VAL A 263 37.00 17.22 -18.65
CA VAL A 263 37.29 15.78 -18.84
C VAL A 263 36.63 14.91 -17.74
N GLN A 264 36.10 15.50 -16.66
CA GLN A 264 35.63 14.77 -15.49
C GLN A 264 34.19 14.20 -15.52
N LEU A 265 33.37 14.44 -16.55
CA LEU A 265 31.93 14.08 -16.51
C LEU A 265 31.46 13.00 -17.49
N GLN A 266 32.36 12.15 -18.00
CA GLN A 266 31.98 10.97 -18.82
C GLN A 266 31.50 9.77 -17.98
N LYS A 267 30.88 10.05 -16.83
CA LYS A 267 30.27 9.04 -15.95
C LYS A 267 29.13 9.64 -15.15
N TRP A 268 28.24 8.78 -14.65
CA TRP A 268 27.26 9.11 -13.62
C TRP A 268 27.01 7.93 -12.69
N PHE A 269 26.53 8.21 -11.49
CA PHE A 269 26.10 7.19 -10.53
C PHE A 269 24.57 7.12 -10.54
N CYS A 270 24.04 6.03 -11.09
CA CYS A 270 22.61 5.78 -11.04
C CYS A 270 22.27 5.03 -9.75
N GLU A 271 21.41 5.61 -8.92
CA GLU A 271 20.97 4.99 -7.67
C GLU A 271 19.92 3.92 -7.99
N LYS A 272 18.87 4.36 -8.68
CA LYS A 272 17.64 3.61 -8.90
C LYS A 272 16.91 4.10 -10.14
N VAL A 273 16.23 3.18 -10.81
CA VAL A 273 15.25 3.49 -11.86
C VAL A 273 13.91 2.85 -11.48
N SER A 274 12.82 3.64 -11.54
CA SER A 274 11.46 3.16 -11.34
C SER A 274 10.68 3.30 -12.64
N ILE A 275 9.96 2.26 -13.06
CA ILE A 275 9.18 2.25 -14.29
C ILE A 275 7.74 1.89 -13.97
N THR A 276 6.81 2.77 -14.31
CA THR A 276 5.37 2.54 -14.13
C THR A 276 4.74 2.14 -15.44
N ASP A 277 4.12 0.96 -15.46
CA ASP A 277 3.30 0.47 -16.58
C ASP A 277 1.97 1.27 -16.64
N PRO A 278 1.64 1.91 -17.76
CA PRO A 278 0.46 2.77 -17.86
C PRO A 278 -0.86 2.00 -17.77
N VAL A 279 -0.87 0.71 -18.09
CA VAL A 279 -2.07 -0.15 -18.10
C VAL A 279 -2.24 -0.83 -16.74
N SER A 280 -1.25 -1.60 -16.31
CA SER A 280 -1.35 -2.34 -15.04
C SER A 280 -1.15 -1.46 -13.80
N LYS A 281 -0.69 -0.22 -14.00
CA LYS A 281 -0.26 0.73 -12.96
C LYS A 281 0.83 0.18 -12.02
N ARG A 282 1.40 -1.00 -12.30
CA ARG A 282 2.52 -1.58 -11.56
C ARG A 282 3.77 -0.73 -11.74
N THR A 283 4.51 -0.55 -10.66
CA THR A 283 5.81 0.11 -10.69
C THR A 283 6.91 -0.90 -10.40
N TYR A 284 7.83 -1.03 -11.35
CA TYR A 284 9.01 -1.89 -11.28
C TYR A 284 10.20 -1.05 -10.85
N MET A 285 10.87 -1.42 -9.75
CA MET A 285 12.05 -0.71 -9.28
C MET A 285 13.30 -1.52 -9.55
N PHE A 286 14.24 -0.92 -10.28
CA PHE A 286 15.56 -1.45 -10.58
C PHE A 286 16.57 -0.76 -9.66
N THR A 287 17.13 -1.52 -8.72
CA THR A 287 18.17 -1.02 -7.81
C THR A 287 19.54 -1.19 -8.46
N ILE A 288 20.18 -0.08 -8.82
CA ILE A 288 21.38 -0.06 -9.65
C ILE A 288 22.62 0.15 -8.80
N HIS A 289 22.66 1.27 -8.05
CA HIS A 289 23.75 1.62 -7.12
C HIS A 289 25.16 1.48 -7.74
N GLN A 290 25.35 1.97 -8.97
CA GLN A 290 26.58 1.78 -9.72
C GLN A 290 26.96 2.98 -10.59
N TRP A 291 28.28 3.19 -10.72
CA TRP A 291 28.86 4.13 -11.68
C TRP A 291 28.78 3.58 -13.11
N LEU A 292 28.17 4.35 -14.00
CA LEU A 292 28.11 4.14 -15.44
C LEU A 292 29.10 5.10 -16.10
N SER A 293 30.14 4.59 -16.77
CA SER A 293 31.20 5.41 -17.37
C SER A 293 31.53 4.97 -18.80
N VAL A 294 31.82 5.91 -19.69
CA VAL A 294 32.36 5.60 -21.03
C VAL A 294 33.76 5.01 -20.89
N THR A 295 34.03 3.83 -21.47
CA THR A 295 35.38 3.22 -21.41
C THR A 295 36.18 3.63 -22.66
N PRO A 296 37.42 4.15 -22.55
CA PRO A 296 38.16 4.71 -23.70
C PRO A 296 38.69 3.72 -24.76
N THR A 297 38.24 2.47 -24.79
CA THR A 297 38.92 1.43 -25.59
C THR A 297 38.40 1.30 -27.02
N SER A 298 39.23 1.81 -27.95
CA SER A 298 39.37 1.46 -29.38
C SER A 298 38.18 1.71 -30.33
N ASN A 299 38.33 2.77 -31.14
CA ASN A 299 37.89 3.00 -32.53
C ASN A 299 36.46 2.64 -32.99
N LEU A 300 35.55 2.27 -32.09
CA LEU A 300 34.13 2.10 -32.38
C LEU A 300 33.34 2.90 -31.34
N LYS A 301 32.59 3.90 -31.82
CA LYS A 301 31.54 4.60 -31.06
C LYS A 301 30.64 3.56 -30.39
N LYS A 302 30.88 3.22 -29.13
CA LYS A 302 30.11 2.18 -28.44
C LYS A 302 29.63 2.71 -27.10
N ASP A 303 28.32 2.84 -27.03
CA ASP A 303 27.57 3.07 -25.81
C ASP A 303 27.98 2.05 -24.74
N VAL A 304 28.10 2.49 -23.49
CA VAL A 304 28.29 1.57 -22.36
C VAL A 304 26.93 1.09 -21.92
N LEU A 305 26.62 -0.16 -22.27
CA LEU A 305 25.37 -0.82 -21.97
C LEU A 305 25.50 -1.63 -20.68
N VAL A 306 24.70 -1.28 -19.66
CA VAL A 306 24.62 -2.04 -18.42
C VAL A 306 23.26 -2.66 -18.28
N ASN A 307 23.23 -3.98 -18.05
CA ASN A 307 22.02 -4.77 -17.88
C ASN A 307 21.72 -4.93 -16.39
N TYR A 308 20.53 -4.53 -15.96
CA TYR A 308 20.03 -4.72 -14.60
C TYR A 308 18.76 -5.56 -14.61
N SER A 309 18.76 -6.62 -13.81
CA SER A 309 17.64 -7.57 -13.66
C SER A 309 17.09 -7.65 -12.23
N LYS A 310 17.69 -6.95 -11.26
CA LYS A 310 17.20 -6.93 -9.88
C LYS A 310 15.96 -6.03 -9.77
N ILE A 311 14.82 -6.63 -10.09
CA ILE A 311 13.50 -6.01 -9.99
C ILE A 311 12.95 -6.22 -8.59
N ILE A 312 12.53 -5.13 -8.00
CA ILE A 312 11.62 -5.12 -6.87
C ILE A 312 10.36 -4.44 -7.38
N GLU A 313 9.30 -5.21 -7.64
CA GLU A 313 7.99 -4.61 -7.82
C GLU A 313 7.66 -3.87 -6.53
N ASP A 314 7.09 -2.68 -6.62
CA ASP A 314 6.65 -1.92 -5.46
C ASP A 314 5.81 -2.84 -4.56
N PRO A 315 6.32 -3.19 -3.34
CA PRO A 315 5.65 -4.12 -2.44
C PRO A 315 4.20 -3.71 -2.15
N TYR A 316 3.93 -2.40 -2.12
CA TYR A 316 2.60 -1.87 -1.83
C TYR A 316 1.65 -2.07 -3.02
N LYS A 317 2.12 -1.82 -4.26
CA LYS A 317 1.32 -2.08 -5.47
C LYS A 317 1.10 -3.58 -5.72
N LYS A 318 2.09 -4.40 -5.41
CA LYS A 318 1.95 -5.86 -5.45
C LYS A 318 0.90 -6.35 -4.44
N ALA A 319 1.02 -5.93 -3.18
CA ALA A 319 0.03 -6.26 -2.15
C ALA A 319 -1.38 -5.79 -2.54
N PHE A 320 -1.50 -4.58 -3.07
CA PHE A 320 -2.75 -4.02 -3.58
C PHE A 320 -3.40 -4.91 -4.65
N ASN A 321 -2.63 -5.40 -5.62
CA ASN A 321 -3.13 -6.28 -6.67
C ASN A 321 -3.51 -7.66 -6.15
N GLU A 322 -2.74 -8.23 -5.23
CA GLU A 322 -3.07 -9.53 -4.62
C GLU A 322 -4.35 -9.42 -3.77
N LEU A 323 -4.57 -8.31 -3.06
CA LEU A 323 -5.74 -8.06 -2.21
C LEU A 323 -7.08 -8.15 -2.94
N LYS A 324 -7.16 -7.70 -4.20
CA LYS A 324 -8.42 -7.65 -4.98
C LYS A 324 -9.14 -9.01 -5.06
N ASN A 325 -8.39 -10.11 -5.00
CA ASN A 325 -8.92 -11.46 -5.15
C ASN A 325 -8.89 -12.27 -3.85
N LYS A 326 -8.56 -11.64 -2.72
CA LYS A 326 -8.48 -12.33 -1.42
C LYS A 326 -9.82 -12.26 -0.70
N GLN A 327 -10.31 -13.43 -0.29
CA GLN A 327 -11.41 -13.54 0.66
C GLN A 327 -10.94 -13.22 2.09
N THR A 328 -11.89 -12.90 2.97
CA THR A 328 -11.63 -12.88 4.42
C THR A 328 -11.81 -14.29 4.99
N ILE A 329 -10.95 -14.62 5.95
CA ILE A 329 -10.99 -15.89 6.67
C ILE A 329 -10.81 -15.64 8.17
N MET A 330 -11.25 -16.62 8.96
CA MET A 330 -11.05 -16.60 10.40
C MET A 330 -9.69 -17.19 10.76
N TYR A 331 -8.96 -16.53 11.64
CA TYR A 331 -7.78 -17.05 12.31
C TYR A 331 -8.08 -17.25 13.79
N LYS A 332 -7.64 -18.38 14.33
CA LYS A 332 -7.63 -18.61 15.77
C LYS A 332 -6.25 -18.20 16.30
N VAL A 333 -6.20 -17.14 17.10
CA VAL A 333 -5.00 -16.64 17.78
C VAL A 333 -5.01 -17.13 19.21
N SER A 334 -4.03 -17.96 19.57
CA SER A 334 -3.88 -18.57 20.89
C SER A 334 -2.64 -18.02 21.57
N ILE A 335 -2.85 -17.28 22.66
CA ILE A 335 -1.81 -16.56 23.40
C ILE A 335 -1.50 -17.30 24.70
N TYR A 336 -0.22 -17.54 24.94
CA TYR A 336 0.27 -18.15 26.17
C TYR A 336 0.98 -17.10 27.01
N THR A 337 0.33 -16.61 28.06
CA THR A 337 1.00 -15.78 29.06
C THR A 337 1.92 -16.65 29.90
N GLY A 338 3.17 -16.23 30.04
CA GLY A 338 4.20 -17.06 30.63
C GLY A 338 4.14 -17.16 32.15
N THR A 339 5.15 -17.86 32.68
CA THR A 339 5.11 -18.36 34.06
C THR A 339 5.88 -17.51 35.06
N LYS A 340 6.51 -16.41 34.64
CA LYS A 340 7.26 -15.49 35.52
C LYS A 340 6.34 -14.80 36.54
N GLY A 341 6.91 -14.35 37.66
CA GLY A 341 6.15 -13.60 38.67
C GLY A 341 5.63 -12.29 38.08
N CYS A 342 4.36 -11.95 38.34
CA CYS A 342 3.66 -10.78 37.76
C CYS A 342 3.71 -10.73 36.23
N ALA A 343 3.56 -11.90 35.58
CA ALA A 343 3.54 -12.02 34.12
C ALA A 343 2.20 -11.59 33.48
N ASN A 344 1.15 -11.41 34.30
CA ASN A 344 -0.18 -10.99 33.85
C ASN A 344 -0.21 -9.51 33.49
N THR A 345 -1.14 -9.12 32.62
CA THR A 345 -1.32 -7.73 32.20
C THR A 345 -2.80 -7.34 32.16
N ASP A 346 -3.07 -6.08 32.45
CA ASP A 346 -4.37 -5.42 32.29
C ASP A 346 -4.39 -4.40 31.15
N ALA A 347 -3.30 -4.32 30.38
CA ALA A 347 -3.22 -3.49 29.17
C ALA A 347 -4.03 -4.11 28.03
N ASN A 348 -4.46 -3.28 27.08
CA ASN A 348 -5.08 -3.80 25.85
C ASN A 348 -3.99 -4.38 24.94
N ILE A 349 -4.20 -5.61 24.47
CA ILE A 349 -3.28 -6.32 23.59
C ILE A 349 -3.73 -6.22 22.14
N PHE A 350 -2.78 -6.04 21.23
CA PHE A 350 -3.00 -5.94 19.80
C PHE A 350 -2.03 -6.84 19.05
N ILE A 351 -2.47 -7.33 17.89
CA ILE A 351 -1.66 -8.15 16.99
C ILE A 351 -1.78 -7.64 15.55
N THR A 352 -0.66 -7.66 14.83
CA THR A 352 -0.61 -7.48 13.37
C THR A 352 0.11 -8.67 12.76
N MET A 353 -0.53 -9.37 11.83
CA MET A 353 0.00 -10.53 11.13
C MET A 353 0.49 -10.13 9.75
N PHE A 354 1.67 -10.60 9.34
CA PHE A 354 2.29 -10.28 8.06
C PHE A 354 2.43 -11.55 7.21
N SER A 355 1.93 -11.48 5.99
CA SER A 355 2.09 -12.54 4.98
C SER A 355 3.54 -12.62 4.48
N THR A 356 3.93 -13.73 3.88
CA THR A 356 5.11 -13.83 3.01
C THR A 356 5.03 -12.91 1.80
N THR A 357 3.82 -12.58 1.31
CA THR A 357 3.63 -11.54 0.32
C THR A 357 4.01 -10.19 0.93
N PRO A 358 5.03 -9.50 0.40
CA PRO A 358 5.40 -8.16 0.86
C PRO A 358 4.21 -7.19 0.81
N GLY A 359 4.04 -6.38 1.86
CA GLY A 359 2.95 -5.40 1.96
C GLY A 359 1.61 -5.96 2.45
N LEU A 360 1.36 -7.27 2.32
CA LEU A 360 0.12 -7.90 2.75
C LEU A 360 0.11 -8.20 4.26
N ASN A 361 -0.83 -7.61 4.99
CA ASN A 361 -0.92 -7.76 6.44
C ASN A 361 -2.35 -7.64 6.98
N SER A 362 -2.58 -8.15 8.19
CA SER A 362 -3.89 -8.11 8.85
C SER A 362 -4.27 -6.75 9.41
N GLY A 363 -3.44 -5.70 9.29
CA GLY A 363 -3.57 -4.50 10.11
C GLY A 363 -3.54 -4.79 11.63
N ARG A 364 -3.65 -3.74 12.43
CA ARG A 364 -3.67 -3.85 13.89
C ARG A 364 -5.02 -4.34 14.39
N ILE A 365 -5.05 -5.48 15.07
CA ILE A 365 -6.28 -6.10 15.58
C ILE A 365 -6.21 -6.16 17.11
N ALA A 366 -7.23 -5.64 17.79
CA ALA A 366 -7.34 -5.73 19.24
C ALA A 366 -7.81 -7.12 19.67
N LEU A 367 -7.11 -7.72 20.63
CA LEU A 367 -7.43 -9.05 21.17
C LEU A 367 -8.29 -8.89 22.42
N LYS A 368 -9.60 -8.80 22.21
CA LYS A 368 -10.58 -8.57 23.26
C LYS A 368 -11.58 -9.72 23.35
N ARG A 369 -12.05 -9.98 24.57
CA ARG A 369 -13.11 -10.95 24.88
C ARG A 369 -13.87 -10.46 26.11
N GLU A 370 -15.18 -10.55 26.09
CA GLU A 370 -16.00 -10.07 27.21
C GLU A 370 -15.96 -10.98 28.43
N ASN A 371 -16.15 -10.34 29.60
CA ASN A 371 -16.48 -10.98 30.88
C ASN A 371 -15.51 -12.09 31.32
N LYS A 372 -14.22 -11.95 30.98
CA LYS A 372 -13.14 -12.84 31.44
C LYS A 372 -11.90 -12.04 31.74
N ASN A 373 -11.19 -12.40 32.81
CA ASN A 373 -9.80 -11.99 32.98
C ASN A 373 -8.99 -12.59 31.81
N LEU A 374 -8.29 -11.73 31.10
CA LEU A 374 -7.45 -12.11 29.96
C LEU A 374 -6.00 -11.98 30.38
N PHE A 375 -5.18 -12.84 29.80
CA PHE A 375 -3.73 -12.79 29.90
C PHE A 375 -3.21 -12.98 31.34
N ASP A 376 -3.90 -13.73 32.20
CA ASP A 376 -3.33 -14.05 33.52
C ASP A 376 -2.10 -14.95 33.39
N ARG A 377 -1.24 -14.91 34.41
CA ARG A 377 -0.04 -15.74 34.47
C ARG A 377 -0.38 -17.22 34.27
N LYS A 378 0.35 -17.91 33.38
CA LYS A 378 0.13 -19.33 32.98
C LYS A 378 -1.20 -19.59 32.25
N GLN A 379 -1.89 -18.55 31.79
CA GLN A 379 -3.15 -18.69 31.06
C GLN A 379 -2.92 -18.87 29.56
N LEU A 380 -3.81 -19.65 28.95
CA LEU A 380 -4.04 -19.69 27.53
C LEU A 380 -5.31 -18.87 27.22
N ASP A 381 -5.16 -17.86 26.37
CA ASP A 381 -6.29 -17.09 25.85
C ASP A 381 -6.42 -17.25 24.34
N GLU A 382 -7.61 -17.62 23.90
CA GLU A 382 -7.92 -17.86 22.50
C GLU A 382 -8.88 -16.79 21.98
N PHE A 383 -8.53 -16.25 20.81
CA PHE A 383 -9.27 -15.24 20.08
C PHE A 383 -9.54 -15.74 18.67
N TYR A 384 -10.69 -15.39 18.13
CA TYR A 384 -11.01 -15.60 16.72
C TYR A 384 -10.98 -14.23 16.07
N VAL A 385 -10.14 -14.04 15.07
CA VAL A 385 -9.98 -12.76 14.37
C VAL A 385 -10.25 -12.97 12.89
N GLU A 386 -11.07 -12.09 12.32
CA GLU A 386 -11.29 -12.07 10.87
C GLU A 386 -10.23 -11.17 10.21
N SER A 387 -9.63 -11.67 9.13
CA SER A 387 -8.71 -10.90 8.29
C SER A 387 -8.73 -11.46 6.88
N ILE A 388 -8.27 -10.69 5.90
CA ILE A 388 -7.90 -11.21 4.58
C ILE A 388 -7.06 -12.49 4.69
N ASP A 389 -7.20 -13.38 3.70
CA ASP A 389 -6.34 -14.55 3.59
C ASP A 389 -4.88 -14.12 3.32
N LEU A 390 -4.03 -14.31 4.32
CA LEU A 390 -2.61 -13.96 4.32
C LEU A 390 -1.75 -15.11 3.78
N GLU A 391 -2.37 -16.23 3.39
CA GLU A 391 -1.68 -17.47 3.02
C GLU A 391 -0.77 -17.95 4.16
N PHE A 392 0.53 -17.70 4.03
CA PHE A 392 1.55 -18.03 5.03
C PHE A 392 1.92 -16.80 5.86
N ILE A 393 1.79 -16.90 7.18
CA ILE A 393 2.14 -15.82 8.11
C ILE A 393 3.61 -15.98 8.50
N GLN A 394 4.48 -15.15 7.93
CA GLN A 394 5.93 -15.20 8.21
C GLN A 394 6.31 -14.50 9.52
N ARG A 395 5.50 -13.54 9.97
CA ARG A 395 5.85 -12.65 11.07
C ARG A 395 4.61 -12.04 11.70
N ILE A 396 4.71 -11.73 12.99
CA ILE A 396 3.71 -10.94 13.70
C ILE A 396 4.35 -9.78 14.46
N ILE A 397 3.60 -8.71 14.66
CA ILE A 397 3.84 -7.74 15.71
C ILE A 397 2.78 -7.97 16.78
N ILE A 398 3.21 -8.14 18.03
CA ILE A 398 2.33 -8.20 19.19
C ILE A 398 2.70 -7.09 20.17
N GLU A 399 1.71 -6.33 20.62
CA GLU A 399 1.93 -5.09 21.35
C GLU A 399 0.84 -4.82 22.39
N HIS A 400 1.13 -3.92 23.33
CA HIS A 400 0.15 -3.41 24.30
C HIS A 400 0.23 -1.90 24.44
N ASP A 401 -0.86 -1.27 24.88
CA ASP A 401 -0.99 0.18 25.00
C ASP A 401 -0.48 0.77 26.34
N ASN A 402 0.11 -0.08 27.19
CA ASN A 402 0.59 0.28 28.53
C ASN A 402 -0.48 0.93 29.44
N THR A 403 -1.77 0.68 29.18
CA THR A 403 -2.86 1.08 30.07
C THR A 403 -3.01 0.10 31.23
N GLY A 404 -3.78 0.48 32.26
CA GLY A 404 -3.99 -0.34 33.45
C GLY A 404 -3.00 -0.07 34.58
N VAL A 405 -3.19 -0.79 35.69
CA VAL A 405 -2.39 -0.71 36.92
C VAL A 405 -1.12 -1.56 36.80
N SER A 406 -1.18 -2.68 36.07
CA SER A 406 -0.06 -3.61 35.91
C SER A 406 0.15 -3.97 34.43
N PRO A 407 0.60 -3.01 33.60
CA PRO A 407 0.69 -3.20 32.15
C PRO A 407 1.80 -4.16 31.71
N ASP A 408 2.78 -4.45 32.56
CA ASP A 408 3.89 -5.34 32.25
C ASP A 408 3.40 -6.74 31.89
N TRP A 409 3.86 -7.29 30.78
CA TRP A 409 3.40 -8.60 30.32
C TRP A 409 4.58 -9.51 29.99
N TYR A 410 4.55 -10.77 30.45
CA TYR A 410 5.54 -11.76 30.01
C TYR A 410 4.86 -12.76 29.10
N LEU A 411 5.17 -12.69 27.80
CA LEU A 411 4.60 -13.54 26.76
C LEU A 411 5.51 -14.74 26.50
N ASP A 412 4.97 -15.97 26.57
CA ASP A 412 5.72 -17.17 26.20
C ASP A 412 5.71 -17.36 24.68
N LYS A 413 4.51 -17.50 24.08
CA LYS A 413 4.33 -17.78 22.65
C LYS A 413 2.94 -17.43 22.15
N VAL A 414 2.81 -17.30 20.83
CA VAL A 414 1.56 -17.15 20.10
C VAL A 414 1.44 -18.29 19.07
N LEU A 415 0.28 -18.93 19.01
CA LEU A 415 -0.08 -19.88 17.95
C LEU A 415 -1.19 -19.26 17.10
N ILE A 416 -1.03 -19.27 15.78
CA ILE A 416 -2.04 -18.75 14.85
C ILE A 416 -2.46 -19.88 13.92
N THR A 417 -3.74 -20.25 13.98
CA THR A 417 -4.32 -21.30 13.15
C THR A 417 -5.26 -20.69 12.12
N ASN A 418 -4.92 -20.82 10.84
CA ASN A 418 -5.82 -20.51 9.74
C ASN A 418 -7.00 -21.51 9.78
N GLN A 419 -8.23 -21.02 10.01
CA GLN A 419 -9.40 -21.89 10.19
C GLN A 419 -9.94 -22.47 8.88
N LEU A 420 -9.47 -22.00 7.72
CA LEU A 420 -9.86 -22.54 6.42
C LEU A 420 -9.07 -23.82 6.08
N ASN A 421 -7.75 -23.79 6.27
CA ASN A 421 -6.85 -24.87 5.86
C ASN A 421 -6.15 -25.59 7.04
N ASN A 422 -6.44 -25.20 8.29
CA ASN A 422 -5.83 -25.70 9.52
C ASN A 422 -4.31 -25.52 9.63
N GLN A 423 -3.72 -24.64 8.83
CA GLN A 423 -2.30 -24.31 8.92
C GLN A 423 -1.99 -23.58 10.23
N ILE A 424 -0.99 -24.06 10.96
CA ILE A 424 -0.59 -23.53 12.27
C ILE A 424 0.78 -22.85 12.15
N HIS A 425 0.87 -21.62 12.64
CA HIS A 425 2.10 -20.85 12.71
C HIS A 425 2.45 -20.61 14.19
N LEU A 426 3.67 -20.95 14.59
CA LEU A 426 4.18 -20.76 15.96
C LEU A 426 5.11 -19.55 16.01
N PHE A 427 4.89 -18.68 16.99
CA PHE A 427 5.74 -17.51 17.26
C PHE A 427 6.20 -17.56 18.71
N GLN A 428 7.48 -17.83 18.93
CA GLN A 428 8.09 -17.84 20.26
C GLN A 428 8.51 -16.43 20.69
N CYS A 429 8.27 -16.05 21.95
CA CYS A 429 8.65 -14.76 22.51
C CYS A 429 9.56 -14.93 23.73
N TYR A 430 9.07 -15.58 24.79
CA TYR A 430 9.75 -15.79 26.08
C TYR A 430 10.36 -14.52 26.70
N GLN A 431 9.73 -13.37 26.50
CA GLN A 431 10.24 -12.07 26.92
C GLN A 431 9.16 -11.18 27.55
N TRP A 432 9.63 -10.21 28.33
CA TRP A 432 8.79 -9.11 28.79
C TRP A 432 8.47 -8.17 27.63
N ILE A 433 7.20 -7.80 27.53
CA ILE A 433 6.69 -6.66 26.78
C ILE A 433 6.24 -5.67 27.85
N SER A 434 7.04 -4.62 28.04
CA SER A 434 6.98 -3.74 29.19
C SER A 434 7.80 -2.49 28.94
N LYS A 435 7.40 -1.37 29.53
CA LYS A 435 8.21 -0.14 29.54
C LYS A 435 9.44 -0.23 30.45
N ASN A 436 9.41 -1.11 31.46
CA ASN A 436 10.35 -1.11 32.59
C ASN A 436 11.14 -2.44 32.72
N LYS A 437 10.77 -3.49 32.01
CA LYS A 437 11.38 -4.83 32.06
C LYS A 437 11.81 -5.29 30.68
N GLY A 438 12.69 -6.29 30.64
CA GLY A 438 13.18 -6.87 29.39
C GLY A 438 14.00 -5.86 28.58
N ASP A 439 13.58 -5.60 27.34
CA ASP A 439 14.18 -4.61 26.45
C ASP A 439 13.45 -3.25 26.48
N CYS A 440 12.56 -3.04 27.45
CA CYS A 440 11.81 -1.80 27.64
C CYS A 440 10.93 -1.42 26.42
N ARG A 441 10.43 -2.41 25.67
CA ARG A 441 9.52 -2.21 24.54
C ARG A 441 8.11 -2.68 24.86
N LEU A 442 7.13 -1.91 24.38
CA LEU A 442 5.70 -2.22 24.45
C LEU A 442 5.20 -3.14 23.34
N TRP A 443 6.11 -3.62 22.49
CA TRP A 443 5.82 -4.49 21.36
C TRP A 443 6.97 -5.45 21.07
N LYS A 444 6.65 -6.54 20.37
CA LYS A 444 7.60 -7.51 19.83
C LYS A 444 7.26 -7.86 18.41
N GLU A 445 8.29 -7.88 17.58
CA GLU A 445 8.25 -8.48 16.26
C GLU A 445 8.76 -9.91 16.36
N LEU A 446 7.90 -10.87 16.04
CA LEU A 446 8.19 -12.30 16.18
C LEU A 446 8.12 -12.95 14.79
N LEU A 447 9.18 -13.64 14.42
CA LEU A 447 9.23 -14.45 13.21
C LEU A 447 8.59 -15.83 13.47
N VAL A 448 8.00 -16.41 12.44
CA VAL A 448 7.50 -17.77 12.51
C VAL A 448 8.66 -18.72 12.85
N SER A 449 8.40 -19.63 13.79
CA SER A 449 9.35 -20.68 14.16
C SER A 449 9.29 -21.78 13.10
N ASN A 450 10.47 -22.22 12.63
CA ASN A 450 10.60 -23.35 11.71
C ASN A 450 10.25 -24.69 12.36
#